data_AF-A0A7J7X524-F1
#
_entry.id   AF-A0A7J7X524-F1
#
_cell.length_a   1.000
_cell.length_b   1.000
_cell.length_c   1.000
_cell.angle_alpha   90.00
_cell.angle_beta   90.00
_cell.angle_gamma   90.00
#
_symmetry.space_group_name_H-M   'P 1'
#
loop_
_entity.id
_entity.type
_entity.pdbx_description
1 polymer ?
#
loop_
_entity_poly.entity_id
_entity_poly.type
_entity_poly.pdbx_seq_one_letter_code
_entity_poly.pdbx_strand_id
1 'polypeptide(L)'
;MARHKKEVMQDEVQQNQILRELYLKELRTQKLYTQYHVNPLRKDRFLNIIHHAAQGPRKKYPETQTESQEIGWNADPLVNPARDDHRLNHYRVHQDITLYKAKMWSLGEDDRHK
;
A
#
# COMPACT_ATOMS: atom_id res chain seq x y z
N MET A 1 -52.98 -31.61 2.49
CA MET A 1 -51.63 -31.35 1.98
C MET A 1 -50.84 -30.59 3.05
N ALA A 2 -50.24 -31.28 4.02
CA ALA A 2 -49.44 -30.64 5.06
C ALA A 2 -47.95 -30.71 4.66
N ARG A 3 -47.34 -29.56 4.40
CA ARG A 3 -45.88 -29.46 4.21
C ARG A 3 -45.20 -29.78 5.53
N HIS A 4 -44.59 -30.95 5.65
CA HIS A 4 -43.63 -31.21 6.72
C HIS A 4 -42.45 -30.26 6.57
N LYS A 5 -42.32 -29.30 7.50
CA LYS A 5 -41.07 -28.56 7.71
C LYS A 5 -40.06 -29.58 8.23
N LYS A 6 -39.08 -29.94 7.42
CA LYS A 6 -37.93 -30.70 7.90
C LYS A 6 -37.19 -29.80 8.88
N GLU A 7 -37.27 -30.11 10.18
CA GLU A 7 -36.33 -29.56 11.15
C GLU A 7 -34.94 -30.00 10.69
N VAL A 8 -34.11 -29.01 10.36
CA VAL A 8 -32.70 -29.23 10.06
C VAL A 8 -32.07 -29.66 11.38
N MET A 9 -31.90 -30.97 11.58
CA MET A 9 -31.11 -31.49 12.68
C MET A 9 -29.71 -30.89 12.56
N GLN A 10 -29.44 -29.90 13.40
CA GLN A 10 -28.19 -29.16 13.39
C GLN A 10 -27.09 -30.11 13.88
N ASP A 11 -26.11 -30.38 13.01
CA ASP A 11 -25.00 -31.29 13.34
C ASP A 11 -24.23 -30.74 14.54
N GLU A 12 -24.47 -31.34 15.71
CA GLU A 12 -23.88 -30.94 16.99
C GLU A 12 -22.35 -30.98 16.94
N VAL A 13 -21.78 -31.91 16.16
CA VAL A 13 -20.33 -32.03 15.97
C VAL A 13 -19.81 -30.80 15.22
N GLN A 14 -20.49 -30.38 14.16
CA GLN A 14 -20.17 -29.17 13.43
C GLN A 14 -20.32 -27.92 14.31
N GLN A 15 -21.38 -27.82 15.12
CA GLN A 15 -21.55 -26.70 16.04
C GLN A 15 -20.43 -26.61 17.08
N ASN A 16 -20.06 -27.74 17.68
CA ASN A 16 -18.98 -27.81 18.64
C ASN A 16 -17.62 -27.45 18.02
N GLN A 17 -17.39 -27.84 16.77
CA GLN A 17 -16.20 -27.46 16.01
C GLN A 17 -16.14 -25.94 15.82
N ILE A 18 -17.26 -25.32 15.43
CA ILE A 18 -17.37 -23.86 15.24
C ILE A 18 -17.12 -23.13 16.57
N LEU A 19 -17.75 -23.58 17.65
CA LEU A 19 -17.58 -22.99 18.99
C LEU A 19 -16.13 -23.06 19.47
N ARG A 20 -15.47 -24.21 19.27
CA ARG A 20 -14.07 -24.40 19.62
C ARG A 20 -13.16 -23.45 18.81
N GLU A 21 -13.38 -23.32 17.51
CA GLU A 21 -12.62 -22.38 16.69
C GLU A 21 -12.82 -20.92 17.12
N LEU A 22 -14.05 -20.52 17.43
CA LEU A 22 -14.35 -19.19 17.94
C LEU A 22 -13.60 -18.92 19.25
N TYR A 23 -13.70 -19.84 20.20
CA TYR A 23 -13.02 -19.73 21.49
C TYR A 23 -11.50 -19.61 21.34
N LEU A 24 -10.89 -20.42 20.46
CA LEU A 24 -9.45 -20.34 20.21
C LEU A 24 -9.04 -19.03 19.54
N LYS A 25 -9.86 -18.49 18.63
CA LYS A 25 -9.62 -17.18 18.00
C LYS A 25 -9.72 -16.04 19.03
N GLU A 26 -10.73 -16.05 19.88
CA GLU A 26 -10.93 -15.12 20.99
C GLU A 26 -9.72 -15.14 21.96
N LEU A 27 -9.27 -16.33 22.35
CA LEU A 27 -8.14 -16.47 23.28
C LEU A 27 -6.84 -15.94 22.64
N ARG A 28 -6.66 -16.15 21.33
CA ARG A 28 -5.51 -15.63 20.58
C ARG A 28 -5.51 -14.10 20.52
N THR A 29 -6.66 -13.46 20.30
CA THR A 29 -6.75 -11.99 20.26
C THR A 29 -6.51 -11.37 21.64
N GLN A 30 -7.05 -11.96 22.70
CA GLN A 30 -6.80 -11.52 24.08
C GLN A 30 -5.32 -11.63 24.47
N LYS A 31 -4.65 -12.72 24.07
CA LYS A 31 -3.20 -12.91 24.28
C LYS A 31 -2.36 -11.87 23.53
N LEU A 32 -2.71 -11.57 22.28
CA LEU A 32 -2.08 -10.50 21.49
C LEU A 32 -2.26 -9.11 22.13
N TYR A 33 -3.39 -8.87 22.78
CA TYR A 33 -3.67 -7.60 23.43
C TYR A 33 -2.83 -7.36 24.70
N THR A 34 -2.57 -8.43 25.46
CA THR A 34 -1.99 -8.35 26.81
C THR A 34 -0.51 -8.72 26.88
N GLN A 35 -0.08 -9.77 26.16
CA GLN A 35 1.24 -10.38 26.38
C GLN A 35 2.34 -9.88 25.44
N TYR A 36 1.99 -9.49 24.21
CA TYR A 36 2.98 -9.04 23.25
C TYR A 36 3.24 -7.54 23.39
N HIS A 37 4.51 -7.16 23.46
CA HIS A 37 4.92 -5.74 23.47
C HIS A 37 4.45 -4.99 22.22
N VAL A 38 4.17 -5.69 21.12
CA VAL A 38 3.66 -5.12 19.87
C VAL A 38 2.25 -5.68 19.60
N ASN A 39 1.23 -4.98 20.10
CA ASN A 39 -0.16 -5.27 19.75
C ASN A 39 -0.51 -4.51 18.44
N PRO A 40 -0.77 -5.21 17.31
CA PRO A 40 -1.08 -4.58 16.03
C PRO A 40 -2.44 -3.85 16.03
N LEU A 41 -3.29 -4.07 17.03
CA LEU A 41 -4.59 -3.38 17.18
C LEU A 41 -4.48 -2.05 17.92
N ARG A 42 -3.30 -1.68 18.47
CA ARG A 42 -3.07 -0.34 19.03
C ARG A 42 -2.69 0.63 17.91
N LYS A 43 -3.65 1.46 17.50
CA LYS A 43 -3.53 2.45 16.41
C LYS A 43 -2.26 3.30 16.51
N ASP A 44 -1.94 3.84 17.68
CA ASP A 44 -0.81 4.76 17.83
C ASP A 44 0.54 4.08 17.58
N ARG A 45 0.68 2.81 17.99
CA ARG A 45 1.91 2.05 17.76
C ARG A 45 2.05 1.61 16.31
N PHE A 46 0.95 1.22 15.68
CA PHE A 46 0.94 0.89 14.26
C PHE A 46 1.29 2.10 13.38
N LEU A 47 0.72 3.26 13.69
CA LEU A 47 1.06 4.52 13.03
C LEU A 47 2.54 4.87 13.23
N ASN A 48 3.07 4.73 14.45
CA ASN A 48 4.50 4.96 14.70
C ASN A 48 5.41 4.04 13.87
N ILE A 49 5.03 2.77 13.68
CA ILE A 49 5.79 1.83 12.84
C ILE A 49 5.76 2.28 11.37
N ILE A 50 4.59 2.68 10.86
CA ILE A 50 4.46 3.19 9.49
C ILE A 50 5.27 4.48 9.31
N HIS A 51 5.14 5.42 10.24
CA HIS A 51 5.90 6.67 10.19
C HIS A 51 7.41 6.42 10.22
N HIS A 52 7.87 5.52 11.10
CA HIS A 52 9.27 5.13 11.17
C HIS A 52 9.75 4.43 9.88
N ALA A 53 8.96 3.53 9.32
CA ALA A 53 9.28 2.83 8.07
C ALA A 53 9.28 3.77 6.85
N ALA A 54 8.48 4.83 6.88
CA ALA A 54 8.42 5.86 5.85
C ALA A 54 9.51 6.94 6.02
N GLN A 55 10.30 6.91 7.09
CA GLN A 55 11.44 7.82 7.21
C GLN A 55 12.52 7.47 6.20
N GLY A 56 13.16 8.50 5.65
CA GLY A 56 14.29 8.33 4.74
C GLY A 56 15.42 7.50 5.37
N PRO A 57 16.20 6.76 4.57
CA PRO A 57 17.21 5.80 5.05
C PRO A 57 18.16 6.36 6.11
N ARG A 58 18.61 7.62 5.95
CA ARG A 58 19.48 8.34 6.88
C ARG A 58 18.91 8.59 8.28
N LYS A 59 17.59 8.56 8.45
CA LYS A 59 16.96 8.68 9.77
C LYS A 59 16.85 7.33 10.47
N LYS A 60 17.00 6.23 9.73
CA LYS A 60 16.82 4.86 10.21
C LYS A 60 18.15 4.15 10.51
N TYR A 61 19.21 4.46 9.77
CA TYR A 61 20.51 3.80 9.88
C TYR A 61 21.65 4.83 9.77
N PRO A 62 22.78 4.63 10.48
CA PRO A 62 23.92 5.55 10.44
C PRO A 62 24.66 5.52 9.10
N GLU A 63 24.68 4.37 8.42
CA GLU A 63 25.41 4.13 7.16
C GLU A 63 24.57 3.28 6.19
N THR A 64 24.87 3.38 4.89
CA THR A 64 24.22 2.58 3.84
C THR A 64 24.46 1.09 4.09
N GLN A 65 23.41 0.29 4.03
CA GLN A 65 23.52 -1.16 4.28
C GLN A 65 23.67 -1.96 2.98
N THR A 66 23.31 -1.37 1.83
CA THR A 66 23.42 -1.99 0.50
C THR A 66 23.81 -0.96 -0.56
N GLU A 67 24.45 -1.40 -1.64
CA GLU A 67 24.83 -0.54 -2.78
C GLU A 67 23.63 0.21 -3.38
N SER A 68 22.48 -0.47 -3.49
CA SER A 68 21.22 0.14 -3.96
C SER A 68 20.69 1.26 -3.06
N GLN A 69 21.07 1.28 -1.78
CA GLN A 69 20.70 2.35 -0.85
C GLN A 69 21.60 3.58 -1.00
N GLU A 70 22.79 3.45 -1.59
CA GLU A 70 23.74 4.57 -1.76
C GLU A 70 23.16 5.65 -2.69
N ILE A 71 22.54 5.25 -3.80
CA ILE A 71 21.97 6.16 -4.81
C ILE A 71 20.81 7.01 -4.22
N GLY A 72 20.07 6.47 -3.25
CA GLY A 72 18.94 7.13 -2.60
C GLY A 72 19.20 7.58 -1.17
N TRP A 73 20.46 7.51 -0.70
CA TRP A 73 20.80 7.77 0.69
C TRP A 73 20.61 9.24 1.07
N ASN A 74 21.03 10.13 0.17
CA ASN A 74 20.82 11.56 0.26
C ASN A 74 19.69 11.96 -0.67
N ALA A 75 18.52 12.29 -0.10
CA ALA A 75 17.39 12.81 -0.87
C ALA A 75 17.55 14.30 -1.22
N ASP A 76 18.50 14.98 -0.58
CA ASP A 76 18.79 16.38 -0.88
C ASP A 76 19.38 16.48 -2.29
N PRO A 77 18.81 17.33 -3.15
CA PRO A 77 19.28 17.46 -4.51
C PRO A 77 20.70 18.04 -4.51
N LEU A 78 21.62 17.38 -5.21
CA LEU A 78 23.01 17.83 -5.34
C LEU A 78 23.15 19.17 -6.09
N VAL A 79 22.10 19.58 -6.80
CA VAL A 79 22.01 20.82 -7.56
C VAL A 79 20.81 21.60 -7.06
N ASN A 80 20.92 22.93 -7.01
CA ASN A 80 19.83 23.79 -6.61
C ASN A 80 18.57 23.48 -7.46
N PRO A 81 17.45 23.07 -6.84
CA PRO A 81 16.23 22.74 -7.56
C PRO A 81 15.47 23.98 -8.04
N ALA A 82 15.87 25.19 -7.62
CA ALA A 82 15.27 26.44 -8.11
C ALA A 82 15.45 26.55 -9.62
N ARG A 83 14.34 26.69 -10.35
CA ARG A 83 14.30 26.77 -11.81
C ARG A 83 13.80 28.11 -12.32
N ASP A 84 13.97 29.14 -11.51
CA ASP A 84 13.45 30.48 -11.78
C ASP A 84 14.21 31.17 -12.92
N ASP A 85 15.45 30.74 -13.17
CA ASP A 85 16.23 31.21 -14.31
C ASP A 85 15.73 30.58 -15.63
N HIS A 86 14.94 31.35 -16.37
CA HIS A 86 14.45 30.99 -17.70
C HIS A 86 15.56 30.71 -18.73
N ARG A 87 16.80 31.18 -18.50
CA ARG A 87 17.94 30.89 -19.39
C ARG A 87 18.44 29.46 -19.28
N LEU A 88 18.15 28.79 -18.16
CA LEU A 88 18.57 27.42 -17.89
C LEU A 88 17.39 26.44 -17.88
N ASN A 89 16.17 26.94 -17.62
CA ASN A 89 14.97 26.10 -17.47
C ASN A 89 14.21 25.87 -18.79
N HIS A 90 14.59 24.82 -19.52
CA HIS A 90 13.97 24.43 -20.81
C HIS A 90 13.06 23.20 -20.66
N TYR A 91 12.11 23.24 -19.72
CA TYR A 91 11.15 22.16 -19.54
C TYR A 91 10.21 22.04 -20.75
N ARG A 92 9.84 20.81 -21.10
CA ARG A 92 8.91 20.57 -22.21
C ARG A 92 7.52 21.02 -21.79
N VAL A 93 6.97 22.02 -22.47
CA VAL A 93 5.60 22.50 -22.26
C VAL A 93 4.71 21.93 -23.34
N HIS A 94 3.59 21.34 -22.92
CA HIS A 94 2.55 20.87 -23.82
C HIS A 94 1.40 21.87 -23.80
N GLN A 95 1.01 22.32 -24.99
CA GLN A 95 -0.17 23.16 -25.20
C GLN A 95 -1.31 22.30 -25.74
N ASP A 96 -2.54 22.80 -25.64
CA ASP A 96 -3.74 22.08 -26.10
C ASP A 96 -3.62 21.62 -27.56
N ILE A 97 -3.03 22.45 -28.43
CA ILE A 97 -2.78 22.11 -29.84
C ILE A 97 -1.76 20.96 -29.96
N THR A 98 -0.70 20.97 -29.16
CA THR A 98 0.33 19.92 -29.16
C THR A 98 -0.25 18.60 -28.67
N LEU A 99 -1.08 18.64 -27.61
CA LEU A 99 -1.77 17.48 -27.07
C LEU A 99 -2.80 16.93 -28.06
N TYR A 100 -3.59 17.80 -28.69
CA TYR A 100 -4.55 17.44 -29.72
C TYR A 100 -3.88 16.74 -30.89
N LYS A 101 -2.79 17.31 -31.43
CA LYS A 101 -2.04 16.69 -32.53
C LYS A 101 -1.46 15.33 -32.15
N ALA A 102 -0.90 15.19 -30.94
CA ALA A 102 -0.42 13.91 -30.44
C ALA A 102 -1.55 12.87 -30.35
N LYS A 103 -2.72 13.27 -29.86
CA LYS A 103 -3.92 12.41 -29.78
C LYS A 103 -4.45 12.00 -31.16
N MET A 104 -4.49 12.93 -32.10
CA MET A 104 -4.89 12.63 -33.48
C MET A 104 -3.90 11.68 -34.15
N TRP A 105 -2.60 11.86 -33.90
CA TRP A 105 -1.55 10.96 -34.41
C TRP A 105 -1.71 9.54 -33.87
N SER A 106 -1.97 9.37 -32.56
CA SER A 106 -2.20 8.04 -31.97
C SER A 106 -3.44 7.32 -32.52
N LEU A 107 -4.45 8.06 -32.97
CA LEU A 107 -5.68 7.49 -33.54
C LEU A 107 -5.47 7.02 -35.01
N GLY A 108 -4.62 7.71 -35.78
CA GLY A 108 -4.31 7.33 -37.16
C GLY A 108 -3.37 6.12 -37.31
N GLU A 109 -2.82 5.62 -36.20
CA GLU A 109 -2.04 4.36 -36.18
C GLU A 109 -2.93 3.11 -36.25
N ASP A 110 -4.20 3.18 -35.81
CA ASP A 110 -5.16 2.06 -35.87
C ASP A 110 -5.67 1.76 -37.29
N ASP A 111 -5.75 2.77 -38.16
CA ASP A 111 -6.26 2.62 -39.53
C ASP A 111 -5.22 2.06 -40.52
N ARG A 112 -3.93 2.02 -40.14
CA ARG A 112 -2.84 1.51 -41.00
C ARG A 112 -2.66 -0.02 -40.93
N HIS A 113 -3.48 -0.70 -40.13
CA HIS A 113 -3.44 -2.15 -39.93
C HIS A 113 -4.73 -2.88 -40.40
N LYS A 114 -5.51 -2.29 -41.31
CA LYS A 114 -6.60 -2.97 -42.02
C LYS A 114 -6.28 -3.18 -43.50
#